data_AF-A0A536NBW5-F1
#
_entry.id   AF-A0A536NBW5-F1
#
_cell.length_a   1.000
_cell.length_b   1.000
_cell.length_c   1.000
_cell.angle_alpha   90.00
_cell.angle_beta   90.00
_cell.angle_gamma   90.00
#
_symmetry.space_group_name_H-M   'P 1'
#
loop_
_entity.id
_entity.type
_entity.pdbx_description
1 polymer ?
#
loop_
_entity_poly.entity_id
_entity_poly.type
_entity_poly.pdbx_seq_one_letter_code
_entity_poly.pdbx_strand_id
1 'polypeptide(L)'
;MRVPGGRLIRLQLAAGTVLLATRLLPRWFRRPARSEGDLSPLAPLPTIPGKSPTAPPLLHAAFGALDAAAVRWSLVRGDTQDIAGGARDIDLLVAEADWPRVAHCLAGLGFLRVPTYGRGSTGFYVGHDREAASWVRLDLATDLAWGGFSQFQSRAGGGCLDRSIRFDGLPSLDLDDAFWALVLHCVLAKGAVVQRHAARLQHLVESAREDGPMGSLVASLLPRGWSPETVRNVVRAGEWTRLLGLQRRMFLTLWQRDPLGTTARTIGRAVQRGLGYFRLARRRWGLSVALLGPDGAGKTTLAAAIAADFGLPVRIVYMGL
;
A
#
# COMPACT_ATOMS: atom_id res chain seq x y z
N MET A 1 42.65 -30.34 -9.29
CA MET A 1 41.32 -29.93 -9.82
C MET A 1 40.32 -29.83 -8.68
N ARG A 2 39.99 -28.61 -8.21
CA ARG A 2 38.96 -28.38 -7.19
C ARG A 2 37.66 -28.01 -7.89
N VAL A 3 36.61 -28.81 -7.70
CA VAL A 3 35.27 -28.58 -8.25
C VAL A 3 34.59 -27.42 -7.50
N PRO A 4 34.18 -26.31 -8.16
CA PRO A 4 33.50 -25.19 -7.53
C PRO A 4 31.98 -25.40 -7.55
N GLY A 5 31.47 -26.39 -6.80
CA GLY A 5 30.03 -26.72 -6.77
C GLY A 5 29.32 -26.45 -5.43
N GLY A 6 30.06 -26.28 -4.33
CA GLY A 6 29.48 -26.38 -2.98
C GLY A 6 28.74 -25.15 -2.45
N ARG A 7 28.98 -23.94 -2.98
CA ARG A 7 28.33 -22.70 -2.49
C ARG A 7 26.94 -22.47 -3.09
N LEU A 8 26.72 -22.84 -4.35
CA LEU A 8 25.43 -22.70 -5.03
C LEU A 8 24.36 -23.66 -4.46
N ILE A 9 24.75 -24.88 -4.11
CA ILE A 9 23.84 -25.91 -3.56
C ILE A 9 23.39 -25.55 -2.13
N ARG A 10 24.27 -24.95 -1.30
CA ARG A 10 23.91 -24.51 0.06
C ARG A 10 22.98 -23.29 0.07
N LEU A 11 23.08 -22.38 -0.90
CA LEU A 11 22.14 -21.25 -1.06
C LEU A 11 20.76 -21.69 -1.55
N GLN A 12 20.69 -22.71 -2.44
CA GLN A 12 19.41 -23.27 -2.89
C GLN A 12 18.69 -24.05 -1.78
N LEU A 13 19.42 -24.79 -0.94
CA LEU A 13 18.86 -25.47 0.23
C LEU A 13 18.39 -24.47 1.30
N ALA A 14 19.14 -23.40 1.58
CA ALA A 14 18.71 -22.34 2.50
C ALA A 14 17.44 -21.60 1.99
N ALA A 15 17.34 -21.37 0.67
CA ALA A 15 16.14 -20.79 0.06
C ALA A 15 14.92 -21.72 0.21
N GLY A 16 15.10 -23.03 0.03
CA GLY A 16 14.06 -24.04 0.23
C GLY A 16 13.58 -24.15 1.67
N THR A 17 14.51 -24.15 2.65
CA THR A 17 14.19 -24.28 4.07
C THR A 17 13.50 -23.03 4.65
N VAL A 18 13.82 -21.82 4.16
CA VAL A 18 13.15 -20.58 4.56
C VAL A 18 11.78 -20.41 3.88
N LEU A 19 11.62 -20.86 2.63
CA LEU A 19 10.29 -21.02 1.99
C LEU A 19 9.41 -22.03 2.74
N LEU A 20 10.02 -23.08 3.31
CA LEU A 20 9.31 -24.03 4.17
C LEU A 20 8.97 -23.40 5.52
N ALA A 21 9.89 -22.70 6.18
CA ALA A 21 9.67 -22.04 7.47
C ALA A 21 8.60 -20.94 7.39
N THR A 22 8.55 -20.19 6.29
CA THR A 22 7.48 -19.21 6.00
C THR A 22 6.15 -19.86 5.64
N ARG A 23 6.13 -21.11 5.15
CA ARG A 23 4.93 -21.96 4.99
C ARG A 23 4.50 -22.69 6.27
N LEU A 24 5.40 -22.80 7.25
CA LEU A 24 5.20 -23.46 8.56
C LEU A 24 4.82 -22.47 9.67
N LEU A 25 4.78 -21.17 9.41
CA LEU A 25 3.99 -20.24 10.22
C LEU A 25 2.55 -20.80 10.28
N PRO A 26 1.90 -20.77 11.47
CA PRO A 26 0.66 -21.48 11.74
C PRO A 26 -0.33 -21.34 10.59
N ARG A 27 -1.05 -22.40 10.21
CA ARG A 27 -2.04 -22.40 9.10
C ARG A 27 -3.10 -21.28 9.18
N TRP A 28 -3.22 -20.59 10.32
CA TRP A 28 -4.00 -19.37 10.55
C TRP A 28 -3.40 -18.11 9.90
N PHE A 29 -2.13 -18.15 9.45
CA PHE A 29 -1.43 -17.14 8.66
C PHE A 29 -1.50 -17.38 7.14
N ARG A 30 -2.07 -18.51 6.69
CA ARG A 30 -2.45 -18.67 5.29
C ARG A 30 -3.74 -17.87 5.09
N ARG A 31 -3.68 -16.88 4.19
CA ARG A 31 -4.83 -16.18 3.63
C ARG A 31 -6.06 -17.10 3.54
N PRO A 32 -7.24 -16.73 4.08
CA PRO A 32 -8.45 -17.03 3.34
C PRO A 32 -8.28 -16.38 1.97
N ALA A 33 -8.60 -17.11 0.90
CA ALA A 33 -8.62 -16.57 -0.44
C ALA A 33 -9.70 -15.49 -0.55
N ARG A 34 -9.35 -14.26 -0.16
CA ARG A 34 -9.99 -12.99 -0.53
C ARG A 34 -8.91 -11.91 -0.57
N SER A 35 -9.08 -10.97 -1.48
CA SER A 35 -8.16 -9.90 -1.87
C SER A 35 -7.90 -8.89 -0.75
N GLU A 36 -7.16 -9.28 0.28
CA GLU A 36 -6.80 -8.38 1.38
C GLU A 36 -5.42 -7.77 1.12
N GLY A 37 -5.43 -6.45 0.91
CA GLY A 37 -4.43 -5.69 0.16
C GLY A 37 -5.11 -4.64 -0.73
N ASP A 38 -6.41 -4.77 -0.99
CA ASP A 38 -7.30 -3.66 -0.70
C ASP A 38 -7.37 -3.57 0.82
N LEU A 39 -7.03 -2.43 1.38
CA LEU A 39 -7.77 -2.01 2.56
C LEU A 39 -9.23 -2.13 2.16
N SER A 40 -10.06 -2.79 2.97
CA SER A 40 -11.50 -2.81 2.73
C SER A 40 -11.92 -1.46 2.16
N PRO A 41 -12.77 -1.43 1.11
CA PRO A 41 -13.37 -0.17 0.73
C PRO A 41 -13.83 0.46 2.05
N LEU A 42 -13.52 1.74 2.30
CA LEU A 42 -14.42 2.54 3.13
C LEU A 42 -15.80 2.05 2.74
N ALA A 43 -16.63 1.57 3.68
CA ALA A 43 -17.84 0.92 3.20
C ALA A 43 -18.50 1.89 2.24
N PRO A 44 -18.96 1.38 1.08
CA PRO A 44 -19.52 2.24 0.05
C PRO A 44 -20.45 3.22 0.75
N LEU A 45 -20.27 4.51 0.43
CA LEU A 45 -21.06 5.59 1.00
C LEU A 45 -22.51 5.13 1.15
N PRO A 46 -23.19 5.42 2.26
CA PRO A 46 -24.63 5.56 2.15
C PRO A 46 -24.86 6.60 1.04
N THR A 47 -25.39 6.18 -0.09
CA THR A 47 -25.78 7.08 -1.17
C THR A 47 -26.87 7.96 -0.60
N ILE A 48 -26.51 9.13 -0.07
CA ILE A 48 -27.49 10.16 0.22
C ILE A 48 -27.94 10.67 -1.14
N PRO A 49 -29.21 10.45 -1.55
CA PRO A 49 -29.68 10.86 -2.86
C PRO A 49 -29.42 12.37 -3.05
N GLY A 50 -28.64 12.73 -4.07
CA GLY A 50 -28.43 14.12 -4.48
C GLY A 50 -27.05 14.74 -4.21
N LYS A 51 -26.10 14.08 -3.51
CA LYS A 51 -24.74 14.62 -3.33
C LYS A 51 -23.72 13.85 -4.17
N SER A 52 -23.23 14.45 -5.24
CA SER A 52 -22.11 13.90 -6.02
C SER A 52 -20.87 13.78 -5.13
N PRO A 53 -20.10 12.68 -5.24
CA PRO A 53 -18.84 12.56 -4.51
C PRO A 53 -17.91 13.68 -4.98
N THR A 54 -17.48 14.49 -4.02
CA THR A 54 -16.50 15.57 -4.19
C THR A 54 -15.30 15.27 -3.31
N ALA A 55 -14.14 15.82 -3.67
CA ALA A 55 -12.93 15.74 -2.86
C ALA A 55 -13.20 16.25 -1.44
N PRO A 56 -12.89 15.48 -0.38
CA PRO A 56 -13.09 15.95 1.00
C PRO A 56 -12.22 17.19 1.29
N PRO A 57 -12.78 18.29 1.83
CA PRO A 57 -12.02 19.47 2.25
C PRO A 57 -10.80 19.16 3.13
N LEU A 58 -10.91 18.17 4.02
CA LEU A 58 -9.83 17.71 4.89
C LEU A 58 -8.62 17.20 4.09
N LEU A 59 -8.85 16.58 2.93
CA LEU A 59 -7.77 16.09 2.08
C LEU A 59 -7.00 17.25 1.44
N HIS A 60 -7.70 18.27 0.95
CA HIS A 60 -7.07 19.50 0.45
C HIS A 60 -6.32 20.25 1.55
N ALA A 61 -6.89 20.33 2.75
CA ALA A 61 -6.21 20.91 3.90
C ALA A 61 -4.92 20.15 4.26
N ALA A 62 -4.94 18.81 4.18
CA ALA A 62 -3.74 18.00 4.40
C ALA A 62 -2.65 18.30 3.36
N PHE A 63 -2.98 18.33 2.07
CA PHE A 63 -2.00 18.68 1.03
C PHE A 63 -1.45 20.10 1.21
N GLY A 64 -2.33 21.07 1.50
CA GLY A 64 -1.91 22.44 1.79
C GLY A 64 -1.00 22.56 3.00
N ALA A 65 -1.26 21.80 4.07
CA ALA A 65 -0.40 21.79 5.25
C ALA A 65 0.97 21.15 4.97
N LEU A 66 1.04 20.08 4.17
CA LEU A 66 2.30 19.47 3.76
C LEU A 66 3.13 20.42 2.88
N ASP A 67 2.48 21.10 1.92
CA ASP A 67 3.13 22.09 1.06
C ASP A 67 3.60 23.32 1.85
N ALA A 68 2.76 23.87 2.74
CA ALA A 68 3.12 25.02 3.59
C ALA A 68 4.25 24.68 4.57
N ALA A 69 4.29 23.44 5.06
CA ALA A 69 5.39 22.93 5.84
C ALA A 69 6.59 22.56 4.98
N ALA A 70 6.60 22.76 3.66
CA ALA A 70 7.69 22.39 2.74
C ALA A 70 8.16 20.93 2.89
N VAL A 71 7.21 20.01 3.14
CA VAL A 71 7.48 18.57 3.15
C VAL A 71 7.77 18.12 1.73
N ARG A 72 8.76 17.26 1.53
CA ARG A 72 8.94 16.60 0.22
C ARG A 72 8.03 15.39 0.14
N TRP A 73 6.97 15.50 -0.65
CA TRP A 73 5.98 14.45 -0.81
C TRP A 73 5.52 14.33 -2.27
N SER A 74 4.92 13.18 -2.60
CA SER A 74 4.37 12.88 -3.92
C SER A 74 3.20 11.90 -3.80
N LEU A 75 2.15 12.09 -4.60
CA LEU A 75 1.16 11.06 -4.86
C LEU A 75 1.84 9.86 -5.52
N VAL A 76 1.62 8.66 -4.98
CA VAL A 76 2.12 7.41 -5.57
C VAL A 76 1.13 6.85 -6.58
N ARG A 77 -0.16 7.03 -6.31
CA ARG A 77 -1.27 6.54 -7.10
C ARG A 77 -2.40 7.54 -7.11
N GLY A 78 -3.15 7.49 -8.22
CA GLY A 78 -4.25 8.37 -8.51
C GLY A 78 -3.80 9.74 -8.99
N ASP A 79 -4.78 10.56 -9.34
CA ASP A 79 -4.58 11.93 -9.79
C ASP A 79 -5.67 12.86 -9.25
N THR A 80 -5.64 14.11 -9.71
CA THR A 80 -6.63 15.14 -9.38
C THR A 80 -8.06 14.73 -9.77
N GLN A 81 -8.25 13.92 -10.82
CA GLN A 81 -9.57 13.43 -11.22
C GLN A 81 -10.08 12.38 -10.24
N ASP A 82 -9.22 11.45 -9.81
CA ASP A 82 -9.59 10.47 -8.77
C ASP A 82 -9.99 11.19 -7.47
N ILE A 83 -9.21 12.21 -7.07
CA ILE A 83 -9.50 13.02 -5.88
C ILE A 83 -10.80 13.79 -6.05
N ALA A 84 -11.00 14.48 -7.18
CA ALA A 84 -12.22 15.21 -7.48
C ALA A 84 -13.45 14.29 -7.52
N GLY A 85 -13.27 13.04 -7.99
CA GLY A 85 -14.26 11.97 -7.97
C GLY A 85 -14.54 11.37 -6.59
N GLY A 86 -13.91 11.92 -5.53
CA GLY A 86 -14.14 11.53 -4.14
C GLY A 86 -13.24 10.39 -3.66
N ALA A 87 -12.06 10.20 -4.23
CA ALA A 87 -11.06 9.30 -3.66
C ALA A 87 -10.71 9.73 -2.22
N ARG A 88 -10.65 8.74 -1.33
CA ARG A 88 -10.48 8.92 0.12
C ARG A 88 -9.39 8.04 0.71
N ASP A 89 -8.77 7.19 -0.11
CA ASP A 89 -7.65 6.35 0.24
C ASP A 89 -6.49 6.74 -0.65
N ILE A 90 -5.54 7.48 -0.08
CA ILE A 90 -4.50 8.18 -0.83
C ILE A 90 -3.14 7.68 -0.39
N ASP A 91 -2.37 7.17 -1.36
CA ASP A 91 -0.99 6.74 -1.14
C ASP A 91 -0.01 7.88 -1.40
N LEU A 92 0.79 8.19 -0.40
CA LEU A 92 1.80 9.25 -0.45
C LEU A 92 3.20 8.66 -0.25
N LEU A 93 4.15 9.12 -1.06
CA LEU A 93 5.57 8.97 -0.81
C LEU A 93 6.05 10.24 -0.12
N VAL A 94 6.81 10.11 0.97
CA VAL A 94 7.34 11.24 1.75
C VAL A 94 8.81 11.03 2.05
N ALA A 95 9.60 12.09 2.10
CA ALA A 95 11.00 11.98 2.51
C ALA A 95 11.09 11.52 3.97
N GLU A 96 11.99 10.58 4.25
CA GLU A 96 12.18 10.05 5.61
C GLU A 96 12.55 11.15 6.62
N ALA A 97 13.37 12.12 6.21
CA ALA A 97 13.77 13.26 7.03
C ALA A 97 12.58 14.18 7.41
N ASP A 98 11.50 14.19 6.62
CA ASP A 98 10.33 15.03 6.86
C ASP A 98 9.27 14.36 7.75
N TRP A 99 9.50 13.12 8.18
CA TRP A 99 8.52 12.37 8.98
C TRP A 99 8.01 13.11 10.23
N PRO A 100 8.85 13.79 11.03
CA PRO A 100 8.37 14.55 12.17
C PRO A 100 7.43 15.70 11.78
N ARG A 101 7.70 16.38 10.66
CA ARG A 101 6.88 17.50 10.15
C ARG A 101 5.54 17.00 9.63
N VAL A 102 5.55 15.89 8.88
CA VAL A 102 4.34 15.18 8.45
C VAL A 102 3.46 14.84 9.65
N ALA A 103 4.03 14.20 10.68
CA ALA A 103 3.28 13.80 11.87
C ALA A 103 2.66 15.01 12.58
N HIS A 104 3.41 16.11 12.70
CA HIS A 104 2.90 17.36 13.28
C HIS A 104 1.76 17.97 12.47
N CYS A 105 1.90 18.10 11.15
CA CYS A 105 0.89 18.69 10.27
C CYS A 105 -0.41 17.89 10.29
N LEU A 106 -0.32 16.57 10.12
CA LEU A 106 -1.50 15.70 10.10
C LEU A 106 -2.20 15.68 11.46
N ALA A 107 -1.46 15.63 12.57
CA ALA A 107 -2.05 15.72 13.91
C ALA A 107 -2.76 17.05 14.14
N GLY A 108 -2.21 18.17 13.66
CA GLY A 108 -2.84 19.50 13.74
C GLY A 108 -4.17 19.59 13.01
N LEU A 109 -4.37 18.77 11.98
CA LEU A 109 -5.62 18.65 11.23
C LEU A 109 -6.58 17.59 11.80
N GLY A 110 -6.22 16.95 12.92
CA GLY A 110 -7.03 15.92 13.56
C GLY A 110 -6.91 14.53 12.94
N PHE A 111 -5.94 14.29 12.06
CA PHE A 111 -5.62 12.93 11.64
C PHE A 111 -4.99 12.15 12.79
N LEU A 112 -5.43 10.91 12.96
CA LEU A 112 -4.88 9.97 13.91
C LEU A 112 -4.00 8.96 13.18
N ARG A 113 -2.77 8.82 13.65
CA ARG A 113 -1.90 7.74 13.19
C ARG A 113 -2.41 6.42 13.77
N VAL A 114 -2.81 5.50 12.90
CA VAL A 114 -3.20 4.15 13.33
C VAL A 114 -1.93 3.34 13.58
N PRO A 115 -1.78 2.74 14.77
CA PRO A 115 -0.63 1.89 15.06
C PRO A 115 -0.59 0.68 14.12
N THR A 116 0.36 0.66 13.19
CA THR A 116 0.61 -0.47 12.30
C THR A 116 1.89 -1.17 12.73
N TYR A 117 1.76 -2.36 13.32
CA TYR A 117 2.92 -3.13 13.74
C TYR A 117 3.53 -3.90 12.57
N GLY A 118 4.85 -3.82 12.40
CA GLY A 118 5.58 -4.55 11.36
C GLY A 118 5.21 -4.19 9.92
N ARG A 119 4.74 -2.95 9.66
CA ARG A 119 4.57 -2.40 8.30
C ARG A 119 5.74 -1.56 7.80
N GLY A 120 6.86 -1.53 8.53
CA GLY A 120 8.11 -0.93 8.06
C GLY A 120 8.04 0.60 7.97
N SER A 121 8.58 1.15 6.88
CA SER A 121 8.69 2.59 6.58
C SER A 121 7.37 3.23 6.12
N THR A 122 6.26 2.75 6.66
CA THR A 122 4.92 3.24 6.33
C THR A 122 4.21 3.77 7.57
N GLY A 123 3.34 4.76 7.38
CA GLY A 123 2.43 5.25 8.40
C GLY A 123 1.04 5.41 7.82
N PHE A 124 0.07 4.94 8.59
CA PHE A 124 -1.33 4.97 8.22
C PHE A 124 -2.02 6.04 9.05
N TYR A 125 -2.70 6.98 8.39
CA TYR A 125 -3.42 8.07 9.05
C TYR A 125 -4.88 8.06 8.63
N VAL A 126 -5.76 8.32 9.60
CA VAL A 126 -7.21 8.42 9.38
C VAL A 126 -7.71 9.70 9.99
N GLY A 127 -8.52 10.45 9.24
CA GLY A 127 -9.16 11.68 9.69
C GLY A 127 -10.64 11.66 9.30
N HIS A 128 -11.48 12.31 10.11
CA HIS A 128 -12.90 12.48 9.80
C HIS A 128 -13.16 13.89 9.30
N ASP A 129 -13.54 13.99 8.03
CA ASP A 129 -14.03 15.22 7.43
C ASP A 129 -15.47 15.46 7.90
N ARG A 130 -15.67 16.53 8.68
CA ARG A 130 -16.98 16.88 9.24
C ARG A 130 -17.95 17.42 8.20
N GLU A 131 -17.46 18.09 7.17
CA GLU A 131 -18.27 18.74 6.15
C GLU A 131 -18.76 17.73 5.10
N ALA A 132 -17.87 16.84 4.69
CA ALA A 132 -18.18 15.72 3.82
C ALA A 132 -18.83 14.55 4.58
N ALA A 133 -18.93 14.63 5.91
CA ALA A 133 -19.40 13.58 6.81
C ALA A 133 -18.77 12.23 6.46
N SER A 134 -17.44 12.21 6.38
CA SER A 134 -16.73 11.05 5.85
C SER A 134 -15.33 10.89 6.36
N TRP A 135 -14.80 9.68 6.20
CA TRP A 135 -13.42 9.37 6.57
C TRP A 135 -12.47 9.50 5.38
N VAL A 136 -11.29 10.06 5.67
CA VAL A 136 -10.14 10.16 4.78
C VAL A 136 -9.02 9.33 5.35
N ARG A 137 -8.32 8.60 4.49
CA ARG A 137 -7.20 7.75 4.80
C ARG A 137 -5.98 8.13 3.96
N LEU A 138 -4.85 8.26 4.65
CA LEU A 138 -3.56 8.53 4.02
C LEU A 138 -2.58 7.40 4.35
N ASP A 139 -2.09 6.74 3.31
CA ASP A 139 -1.08 5.69 3.37
C ASP A 139 0.28 6.30 2.98
N LEU A 140 1.06 6.66 3.98
CA LEU A 140 2.36 7.28 3.77
C LEU A 140 3.45 6.22 3.76
N ALA A 141 4.38 6.34 2.83
CA ALA A 141 5.59 5.52 2.74
C ALA A 141 6.81 6.40 2.54
N THR A 142 7.98 5.99 3.05
CA THR A 142 9.26 6.65 2.69
C THR A 142 10.00 5.93 1.56
N ASP A 143 9.54 4.73 1.22
CA ASP A 143 10.06 3.93 0.12
C ASP A 143 8.94 3.06 -0.46
N LEU A 144 8.99 2.84 -1.77
CA LEU A 144 8.11 1.88 -2.44
C LEU A 144 8.58 0.47 -2.12
N ALA A 145 7.73 -0.34 -1.50
CA ALA A 145 8.13 -1.66 -1.04
C ALA A 145 7.03 -2.70 -1.24
N TRP A 146 7.46 -3.95 -1.50
CA TRP A 146 6.56 -5.06 -1.83
C TRP A 146 6.82 -6.30 -0.95
N GLY A 147 5.86 -7.23 -1.01
CA GLY A 147 5.84 -8.45 -0.21
C GLY A 147 5.01 -8.30 1.07
N GLY A 148 4.59 -9.44 1.64
CA GLY A 148 3.68 -9.46 2.80
C GLY A 148 4.22 -8.77 4.06
N PHE A 149 5.54 -8.56 4.13
CA PHE A 149 6.21 -7.82 5.19
C PHE A 149 6.92 -6.59 4.64
N SER A 150 6.56 -6.09 3.45
CA SER A 150 7.24 -5.01 2.71
C SER A 150 8.78 -5.18 2.68
N GLN A 151 9.23 -6.44 2.61
CA GLN A 151 10.62 -6.82 2.79
C GLN A 151 11.49 -6.51 1.56
N PHE A 152 10.85 -6.33 0.40
CA PHE A 152 11.49 -5.94 -0.84
C PHE A 152 11.36 -4.43 -1.02
N GLN A 153 12.38 -3.71 -0.58
CA GLN A 153 12.46 -2.26 -0.69
C GLN A 153 12.98 -1.86 -2.07
N SER A 154 12.41 -0.83 -2.67
CA SER A 154 12.91 -0.28 -3.92
C SER A 154 14.21 0.49 -3.72
N ARG A 155 14.35 1.16 -2.56
CA ARG A 155 15.38 2.18 -2.28
C ARG A 155 15.39 3.33 -3.31
N ALA A 156 14.35 3.44 -4.12
CA ALA A 156 14.19 4.44 -5.15
C ALA A 156 13.36 5.64 -4.66
N GLY A 157 12.74 5.56 -3.47
CA GLY A 157 11.83 6.59 -2.96
C GLY A 157 12.43 8.00 -2.96
N GLY A 158 13.68 8.16 -2.51
CA GLY A 158 14.38 9.45 -2.56
C GLY A 158 14.52 9.99 -3.99
N GLY A 159 15.02 9.17 -4.92
CA GLY A 159 15.18 9.56 -6.32
C GLY A 159 13.85 9.85 -7.03
N CYS A 160 12.77 9.15 -6.65
CA CYS A 160 11.42 9.42 -7.16
C CYS A 160 10.91 10.78 -6.66
N LEU A 161 11.18 11.13 -5.39
CA LEU A 161 10.81 12.44 -4.83
C LEU A 161 11.62 13.57 -5.47
N ASP A 162 12.92 13.35 -5.73
CA ASP A 162 13.79 14.34 -6.37
C ASP A 162 13.35 14.65 -7.81
N ARG A 163 12.68 13.69 -8.47
CA ARG A 163 12.12 13.80 -9.82
C ARG A 163 10.61 14.05 -9.84
N SER A 164 9.98 14.26 -8.68
CA SER A 164 8.53 14.45 -8.61
C SER A 164 8.11 15.66 -9.45
N ILE A 165 7.05 15.48 -10.23
CA ILE A 165 6.48 16.51 -11.09
C ILE A 165 5.21 17.06 -10.44
N ARG A 166 4.81 18.27 -10.86
CA ARG A 166 3.47 18.79 -10.54
C ARG A 166 2.54 18.40 -11.68
N PHE A 167 1.60 17.49 -11.40
CA PHE A 167 0.52 17.14 -12.31
C PHE A 167 -0.77 17.74 -11.77
N ASP A 168 -1.41 18.62 -12.54
CA ASP A 168 -2.59 19.40 -12.13
C ASP A 168 -2.44 20.07 -10.73
N GLY A 169 -1.25 20.60 -10.46
CA GLY A 169 -0.93 21.32 -9.22
C GLY A 169 -0.55 20.43 -8.02
N LEU A 170 -0.69 19.11 -8.09
CA LEU A 170 -0.30 18.18 -7.03
C LEU A 170 1.07 17.52 -7.32
N PRO A 171 1.95 17.38 -6.30
CA PRO A 171 3.17 16.58 -6.45
C PRO A 171 2.80 15.14 -6.76
N SER A 172 3.34 14.62 -7.84
CA SER A 172 3.08 13.27 -8.34
C SER A 172 4.39 12.64 -8.80
N LEU A 173 4.42 11.31 -8.83
CA LEU A 173 5.57 10.61 -9.40
C LEU A 173 5.72 11.07 -10.85
N ASP A 174 6.97 11.18 -11.31
CA ASP A 174 7.22 11.32 -12.76
C ASP A 174 6.51 10.19 -13.50
N LEU A 175 6.06 10.45 -14.72
CA LEU A 175 5.25 9.51 -15.48
C LEU A 175 5.98 8.18 -15.70
N ASP A 176 7.31 8.21 -15.82
CA ASP A 176 8.13 6.99 -15.93
C ASP A 176 8.12 6.17 -14.64
N ASP A 177 8.36 6.80 -13.50
CA ASP A 177 8.37 6.17 -12.19
C ASP A 177 6.97 5.67 -11.79
N ALA A 178 5.93 6.43 -12.12
CA ALA A 178 4.53 6.05 -11.92
C ALA A 178 4.18 4.77 -12.70
N PHE A 179 4.61 4.66 -13.96
CA PHE A 179 4.40 3.47 -14.78
C PHE A 179 5.03 2.24 -14.14
N TRP A 180 6.32 2.32 -13.82
CA TRP A 180 7.07 1.19 -13.28
C TRP A 180 6.62 0.80 -11.87
N ALA A 181 6.29 1.78 -11.02
CA ALA A 181 5.68 1.54 -9.71
C ALA A 181 4.35 0.79 -9.85
N LEU A 182 3.51 1.15 -10.81
CA LEU A 182 2.23 0.48 -11.06
C LEU A 182 2.42 -0.95 -11.61
N VAL A 183 3.40 -1.17 -12.51
CA VAL A 183 3.77 -2.51 -12.97
C VAL A 183 4.16 -3.39 -11.78
N LEU A 184 5.05 -2.92 -10.92
CA LEU A 184 5.48 -3.68 -9.74
C LEU A 184 4.34 -3.87 -8.74
N HIS A 185 3.43 -2.90 -8.60
CA HIS A 185 2.23 -3.08 -7.77
C HIS A 185 1.35 -4.22 -8.29
N CYS A 186 1.03 -4.23 -9.59
CA CYS A 186 0.22 -5.29 -10.20
C CYS A 186 0.90 -6.65 -10.09
N VAL A 187 2.21 -6.74 -10.39
CA VAL A 187 2.95 -8.00 -10.43
C VAL A 187 3.30 -8.51 -9.03
N LEU A 188 3.86 -7.68 -8.16
CA LEU A 188 4.40 -8.11 -6.85
C LEU A 188 3.43 -7.96 -5.69
N ALA A 189 2.54 -6.96 -5.68
CA ALA A 189 1.62 -6.76 -4.57
C ALA A 189 0.25 -7.41 -4.80
N LYS A 190 -0.38 -7.14 -5.94
CA LYS A 190 -1.74 -7.66 -6.22
C LYS A 190 -1.71 -9.07 -6.83
N GLY A 191 -0.77 -9.35 -7.73
CA GLY A 191 -0.77 -10.57 -8.55
C GLY A 191 -1.89 -10.59 -9.59
N ALA A 192 -2.44 -9.43 -9.92
CA ALA A 192 -3.53 -9.24 -10.88
C ALA A 192 -3.48 -7.81 -11.45
N VAL A 193 -3.98 -7.64 -12.68
CA VAL A 193 -4.19 -6.33 -13.31
C VAL A 193 -5.70 -6.11 -13.41
N VAL A 194 -6.26 -5.29 -12.52
CA VAL A 194 -7.69 -4.90 -12.59
C VAL A 194 -7.89 -3.82 -13.66
N GLN A 195 -9.11 -3.67 -14.16
CA GLN A 195 -9.44 -2.78 -15.29
C GLN A 195 -8.91 -1.34 -15.12
N ARG A 196 -9.09 -0.73 -13.94
CA ARG A 196 -8.55 0.61 -13.63
C ARG A 196 -7.02 0.69 -13.78
N HIS A 197 -6.30 -0.37 -13.37
CA HIS A 197 -4.85 -0.43 -13.49
C HIS A 197 -4.42 -0.72 -14.92
N ALA A 198 -5.17 -1.54 -15.66
CA ALA A 198 -4.94 -1.77 -17.08
C ALA A 198 -5.04 -0.45 -17.87
N ALA A 199 -6.12 0.31 -17.68
CA ALA A 199 -6.32 1.60 -18.34
C ALA A 199 -5.20 2.59 -17.99
N ARG A 200 -4.84 2.70 -16.71
CA ARG A 200 -3.75 3.59 -16.28
C ARG A 200 -2.38 3.16 -16.83
N LEU A 201 -2.08 1.86 -16.85
CA LEU A 201 -0.85 1.34 -17.43
C LEU A 201 -0.77 1.63 -18.93
N GLN A 202 -1.86 1.45 -19.67
CA GLN A 202 -1.92 1.76 -21.10
C GLN A 202 -1.77 3.26 -21.38
N HIS A 203 -2.29 4.11 -20.50
CA HIS A 203 -2.08 5.55 -20.63
C HIS A 203 -0.62 5.96 -20.37
N LEU A 204 0.02 5.39 -19.35
CA LEU A 204 1.37 5.76 -18.94
C LEU A 204 2.48 5.15 -19.83
N VAL A 205 2.20 4.07 -20.57
CA VAL A 205 3.23 3.30 -21.29
C VAL A 205 4.01 4.12 -22.31
N GLU A 206 3.40 5.13 -22.93
CA GLU A 206 4.07 5.99 -23.92
C GLU A 206 5.10 6.93 -23.29
N SER A 207 4.94 7.24 -22.00
CA SER A 207 5.88 8.10 -21.25
C SER A 207 6.96 7.29 -20.51
N ALA A 208 6.86 5.96 -20.52
CA ALA A 208 7.73 5.09 -19.72
C ALA A 208 9.16 5.00 -20.28
N ARG A 209 10.11 5.63 -19.57
CA ARG A 209 11.55 5.57 -19.86
C ARG A 209 12.28 4.63 -18.91
N GLU A 210 13.56 4.34 -19.18
CA GLU A 210 14.36 3.35 -18.43
C GLU A 210 15.42 4.00 -17.54
N ASP A 211 15.60 5.30 -17.63
CA ASP A 211 16.58 6.12 -16.93
C ASP A 211 16.07 6.62 -15.56
N GLY A 212 14.76 6.53 -15.30
CA GLY A 212 14.16 6.77 -13.99
C GLY A 212 14.62 5.78 -12.90
N PRO A 213 14.60 6.17 -11.61
CA PRO A 213 14.87 5.30 -10.49
C PRO A 213 14.12 3.97 -10.54
N MET A 214 12.82 4.01 -10.86
CA MET A 214 11.99 2.81 -10.94
C MET A 214 12.22 2.03 -12.23
N GLY A 215 12.49 2.72 -13.34
CA GLY A 215 12.86 2.09 -14.62
C GLY A 215 14.14 1.28 -14.50
N SER A 216 15.18 1.88 -13.90
CA SER A 216 16.45 1.22 -13.59
C SER A 216 16.25 0.03 -12.65
N LEU A 217 15.42 0.18 -11.60
CA LEU A 217 15.08 -0.93 -10.72
C LEU A 217 14.44 -2.08 -11.51
N VAL A 218 13.40 -1.81 -12.31
CA VAL A 218 12.70 -2.85 -13.08
C VAL A 218 13.65 -3.52 -14.06
N ALA A 219 14.42 -2.77 -14.85
CA ALA A 219 15.40 -3.30 -15.80
C ALA A 219 16.31 -4.34 -15.14
N SER A 220 16.74 -4.03 -13.92
CA SER A 220 17.65 -4.84 -13.15
C SER A 220 16.99 -6.08 -12.49
N LEU A 221 15.66 -6.17 -12.48
CA LEU A 221 14.87 -7.30 -11.98
C LEU A 221 14.38 -8.25 -13.07
N LEU A 222 14.41 -7.81 -14.33
CA LEU A 222 13.90 -8.59 -15.44
C LEU A 222 14.79 -9.81 -15.74
N PRO A 223 14.17 -10.97 -16.04
CA PRO A 223 14.92 -12.17 -16.40
C PRO A 223 15.46 -12.10 -17.83
N ARG A 224 16.37 -13.02 -18.18
CA ARG A 224 16.85 -13.16 -19.58
C ARG A 224 15.67 -13.30 -20.55
N GLY A 225 15.78 -12.58 -21.68
CA GLY A 225 14.72 -12.49 -22.69
C GLY A 225 13.63 -11.45 -22.38
N TRP A 226 13.75 -10.71 -21.28
CA TRP A 226 12.94 -9.53 -20.99
C TRP A 226 13.81 -8.29 -20.95
N SER A 227 13.30 -7.22 -21.55
CA SER A 227 13.79 -5.85 -21.42
C SER A 227 12.65 -4.95 -20.97
N PRO A 228 12.91 -3.74 -20.45
CA PRO A 228 11.83 -2.81 -20.12
C PRO A 228 11.00 -2.48 -21.36
N GLU A 229 11.60 -2.39 -22.55
CA GLU A 229 10.88 -2.32 -23.82
C GLU A 229 9.91 -3.49 -24.04
N THR A 230 10.35 -4.73 -23.75
CA THR A 230 9.45 -5.90 -23.83
C THR A 230 8.27 -5.75 -22.88
N VAL A 231 8.49 -5.23 -21.67
CA VAL A 231 7.40 -4.95 -20.71
C VAL A 231 6.43 -3.91 -21.26
N ARG A 232 6.93 -2.80 -21.84
CA ARG A 232 6.09 -1.79 -22.47
C ARG A 232 5.25 -2.38 -23.60
N ASN A 233 5.83 -3.21 -24.46
CA ASN A 233 5.12 -3.86 -25.56
C ASN A 233 4.02 -4.82 -25.06
N VAL A 234 4.30 -5.60 -24.00
CA VAL A 234 3.31 -6.46 -23.34
C VAL A 234 2.15 -5.66 -22.75
N VAL A 235 2.44 -4.49 -22.14
CA VAL A 235 1.40 -3.60 -21.61
C VAL A 235 0.57 -2.97 -22.73
N ARG A 236 1.20 -2.48 -23.80
CA ARG A 236 0.50 -1.93 -24.99
C ARG A 236 -0.46 -2.95 -25.60
N ALA A 237 0.01 -4.20 -25.74
CA ALA A 237 -0.79 -5.30 -26.28
C ALA A 237 -1.86 -5.83 -25.31
N GLY A 238 -1.89 -5.37 -24.06
CA GLY A 238 -2.83 -5.85 -23.05
C GLY A 238 -2.58 -7.31 -22.63
N GLU A 239 -1.36 -7.83 -22.80
CA GLU A 239 -0.98 -9.21 -22.51
C GLU A 239 -0.75 -9.43 -21.00
N TRP A 240 -1.77 -9.18 -20.18
CA TRP A 240 -1.66 -9.15 -18.71
C TRP A 240 -1.17 -10.46 -18.11
N THR A 241 -1.60 -11.61 -18.64
CA THR A 241 -1.14 -12.93 -18.19
C THR A 241 0.36 -13.09 -18.36
N ARG A 242 0.91 -12.59 -19.47
CA ARG A 242 2.34 -12.63 -19.75
C ARG A 242 3.12 -11.71 -18.81
N LEU A 243 2.58 -10.51 -18.53
CA LEU A 243 3.14 -9.59 -17.54
C LEU A 243 3.19 -10.22 -16.14
N LEU A 244 2.09 -10.83 -15.69
CA LEU A 244 2.01 -11.48 -14.38
C LEU A 244 2.92 -12.72 -14.27
N GLY A 245 3.27 -13.35 -15.40
CA GLY A 245 4.28 -14.41 -15.48
C GLY A 245 5.67 -14.02 -14.94
N LEU A 246 5.97 -12.71 -14.83
CA LEU A 246 7.20 -12.20 -14.24
C LEU A 246 7.28 -12.36 -12.72
N GLN A 247 6.15 -12.48 -12.03
CA GLN A 247 6.05 -12.36 -10.57
C GLN A 247 7.07 -13.24 -9.84
N ARG A 248 7.09 -14.54 -10.13
CA ARG A 248 7.98 -15.50 -9.44
C ARG A 248 9.44 -15.18 -9.67
N ARG A 249 9.82 -14.79 -10.89
CA ARG A 249 11.22 -14.49 -11.23
C ARG A 249 11.68 -13.20 -10.56
N MET A 250 10.86 -12.15 -10.60
CA MET A 250 11.18 -10.88 -9.93
C MET A 250 11.32 -11.05 -8.41
N PHE A 251 10.44 -11.84 -7.76
CA PHE A 251 10.59 -12.17 -6.34
C PHE A 251 11.91 -12.89 -6.03
N LEU A 252 12.30 -13.86 -6.87
CA LEU A 252 13.57 -14.57 -6.69
C LEU A 252 14.77 -13.64 -6.86
N THR A 253 14.77 -12.77 -7.86
CA THR A 253 15.85 -11.79 -8.08
C THR A 253 15.96 -10.82 -6.91
N LEU A 254 14.84 -10.29 -6.42
CA LEU A 254 14.81 -9.42 -5.24
C LEU A 254 15.37 -10.12 -3.99
N TRP A 255 15.01 -11.39 -3.79
CA TRP A 255 15.53 -12.18 -2.68
C TRP A 255 17.05 -12.41 -2.79
N GLN A 256 17.55 -12.73 -3.99
CA GLN A 256 18.96 -13.01 -4.22
C GLN A 256 19.86 -11.78 -4.03
N ARG A 257 19.33 -10.57 -4.24
CA ARG A 257 20.07 -9.31 -4.06
C ARG A 257 20.40 -8.96 -2.62
N ASP A 258 19.47 -9.24 -1.72
CA ASP A 258 19.63 -8.96 -0.30
C ASP A 258 19.01 -10.07 0.56
N PRO A 259 19.59 -11.30 0.56
CA PRO A 259 19.01 -12.43 1.27
C PRO A 259 18.95 -12.16 2.79
N LEU A 260 20.02 -11.58 3.33
CA LEU A 260 20.15 -11.30 4.76
C LEU A 260 19.20 -10.18 5.18
N GLY A 261 19.21 -9.04 4.50
CA GLY A 261 18.34 -7.92 4.85
C GLY A 261 16.87 -8.24 4.62
N THR A 262 16.53 -8.98 3.55
CA THR A 262 15.14 -9.44 3.31
C THR A 262 14.67 -10.39 4.42
N THR A 263 15.53 -11.33 4.83
CA THR A 263 15.21 -12.27 5.92
C THR A 263 15.09 -11.55 7.26
N ALA A 264 16.04 -10.68 7.59
CA ALA A 264 16.03 -9.89 8.81
C ALA A 264 14.78 -8.99 8.88
N ARG A 265 14.41 -8.30 7.79
CA ARG A 265 13.18 -7.50 7.72
C ARG A 265 11.94 -8.37 7.88
N THR A 266 11.91 -9.55 7.27
CA THR A 266 10.78 -10.49 7.40
C THR A 266 10.59 -10.94 8.86
N ILE A 267 11.66 -11.43 9.49
CA ILE A 267 11.62 -11.89 10.89
C ILE A 267 11.29 -10.73 11.82
N GLY A 268 12.03 -9.61 11.72
CA GLY A 268 11.81 -8.45 12.58
C GLY A 268 10.37 -7.93 12.50
N ARG A 269 9.80 -7.86 11.29
CA ARG A 269 8.41 -7.40 11.10
C ARG A 269 7.38 -8.44 11.54
N ALA A 270 7.65 -9.73 11.39
CA ALA A 270 6.81 -10.79 11.94
C ALA A 270 6.77 -10.73 13.47
N VAL A 271 7.93 -10.55 14.12
CA VAL A 271 8.03 -10.37 15.57
C VAL A 271 7.30 -9.11 16.01
N GLN A 272 7.49 -7.98 15.32
CA GLN A 272 6.77 -6.75 15.62
C GLN A 272 5.24 -6.92 15.48
N ARG A 273 4.76 -7.62 14.44
CA ARG A 273 3.33 -7.94 14.29
C ARG A 273 2.81 -8.79 15.45
N GLY A 274 3.54 -9.84 15.82
CA GLY A 274 3.19 -10.71 16.94
C GLY A 274 3.13 -9.94 18.26
N LEU A 275 4.20 -9.22 18.61
CA LEU A 275 4.25 -8.38 19.82
C LEU A 275 3.21 -7.27 19.81
N GLY A 276 2.94 -6.69 18.63
CA GLY A 276 1.90 -5.68 18.43
C GLY A 276 0.52 -6.22 18.73
N TYR A 277 0.21 -7.43 18.24
CA TYR A 277 -1.03 -8.13 18.56
C TYR A 277 -1.15 -8.40 20.06
N PHE A 278 -0.08 -8.86 20.72
CA PHE A 278 -0.09 -9.03 22.17
C PHE A 278 -0.30 -7.70 22.93
N ARG A 279 0.30 -6.60 22.48
CA ARG A 279 0.08 -5.28 23.07
C ARG A 279 -1.34 -4.77 22.85
N LEU A 280 -1.91 -4.98 21.67
CA LEU A 280 -3.31 -4.67 21.36
C LEU A 280 -4.29 -5.54 22.16
N ALA A 281 -3.97 -6.82 22.38
CA ALA A 281 -4.78 -7.69 23.21
C ALA A 281 -4.73 -7.27 24.69
N ARG A 282 -3.57 -6.77 25.16
CA ARG A 282 -3.37 -6.35 26.55
C ARG A 282 -3.86 -4.93 26.84
N ARG A 283 -3.70 -4.01 25.89
CA ARG A 283 -4.25 -2.65 25.98
C ARG A 283 -5.50 -2.63 25.10
N ARG A 284 -6.69 -2.62 25.70
CA ARG A 284 -7.97 -2.45 24.97
C ARG A 284 -7.99 -1.11 24.22
N TRP A 285 -7.37 -1.05 23.06
CA TRP A 285 -7.36 0.13 22.19
C TRP A 285 -8.58 0.02 21.29
N GLY A 286 -9.55 0.89 21.53
CA GLY A 286 -10.80 0.95 20.78
C GLY A 286 -11.88 1.67 21.57
N LEU A 287 -12.84 2.25 20.85
CA LEU A 287 -14.06 2.77 21.43
C LEU A 287 -15.07 1.61 21.50
N SER A 288 -15.52 1.25 22.70
CA SER A 288 -16.67 0.35 22.84
C SER A 288 -17.93 1.19 22.96
N VAL A 289 -18.87 1.00 22.02
CA VAL A 289 -20.18 1.66 22.04
C VAL A 289 -21.23 0.60 22.35
N ALA A 290 -21.96 0.79 23.46
CA ALA A 290 -23.12 -0.02 23.77
C ALA A 290 -24.38 0.68 23.26
N LEU A 291 -25.11 0.03 22.36
CA LEU A 291 -26.41 0.51 21.88
C LEU A 291 -27.51 -0.06 22.76
N LEU A 292 -28.07 0.77 23.63
CA LEU A 292 -29.15 0.42 24.55
C LEU A 292 -30.48 0.99 24.02
N GLY A 293 -31.52 0.15 24.02
CA GLY A 293 -32.85 0.54 23.59
C GLY A 293 -33.81 -0.66 23.57
N PRO A 294 -35.12 -0.43 23.57
CA PRO A 294 -36.11 -1.50 23.50
C PRO A 294 -36.01 -2.30 22.20
N ASP A 295 -36.62 -3.48 22.15
CA ASP A 295 -36.67 -4.26 20.91
C ASP A 295 -37.45 -3.53 19.82
N GLY A 296 -36.97 -3.65 18.58
CA GLY A 296 -37.49 -2.85 17.47
C GLY A 296 -36.95 -1.41 17.38
N ALA A 297 -36.18 -0.89 18.35
CA ALA A 297 -35.64 0.48 18.32
C ALA A 297 -34.54 0.74 17.26
N GLY A 298 -34.29 -0.19 16.33
CA GLY A 298 -33.31 -0.01 15.27
C GLY A 298 -31.84 -0.20 15.68
N LYS A 299 -31.55 -0.78 16.85
CA LYS A 299 -30.17 -1.03 17.36
C LYS A 299 -29.29 -1.75 16.33
N THR A 300 -29.81 -2.81 15.71
CA THR A 300 -29.11 -3.60 14.70
C THR A 300 -28.83 -2.78 13.44
N THR A 301 -29.81 -1.97 13.01
CA THR A 301 -29.65 -1.07 11.86
C THR A 301 -28.58 -0.03 12.12
N LEU A 302 -28.57 0.58 13.31
CA LEU A 302 -27.55 1.55 13.70
C LEU A 302 -26.16 0.90 13.83
N ALA A 303 -26.06 -0.29 14.42
CA ALA A 303 -24.80 -1.03 14.51
C ALA A 303 -24.23 -1.35 13.12
N ALA A 304 -25.09 -1.78 12.19
CA ALA A 304 -24.71 -2.04 10.80
C ALA A 304 -24.27 -0.76 10.07
N ALA A 305 -24.99 0.35 10.28
CA ALA A 305 -24.63 1.65 9.71
C ALA A 305 -23.29 2.16 10.23
N ILE A 306 -23.03 2.05 11.54
CA ILE A 306 -21.73 2.38 12.13
C ILE A 306 -20.64 1.48 11.54
N ALA A 307 -20.86 0.17 11.46
CA ALA A 307 -19.86 -0.75 10.93
C ALA A 307 -19.57 -0.52 9.44
N ALA A 308 -20.55 -0.03 8.69
CA ALA A 308 -20.34 0.41 7.32
C ALA A 308 -19.52 1.71 7.30
N ASP A 309 -19.99 2.78 7.92
CA ASP A 309 -19.43 4.11 7.68
C ASP A 309 -18.15 4.42 8.49
N PHE A 310 -17.90 3.72 9.60
CA PHE A 310 -16.78 4.03 10.47
C PHE A 310 -15.43 3.72 9.78
N GLY A 311 -14.55 4.73 9.71
CA GLY A 311 -13.28 4.67 8.98
C GLY A 311 -12.21 3.73 9.53
N LEU A 312 -12.52 2.98 10.59
CA LEU A 312 -11.65 1.99 11.22
C LEU A 312 -12.38 0.64 11.33
N PRO A 313 -11.66 -0.49 11.46
CA PRO A 313 -12.30 -1.80 11.61
C PRO A 313 -13.29 -1.85 12.79
N VAL A 314 -14.55 -2.18 12.52
CA VAL A 314 -15.61 -2.36 13.52
C VAL A 314 -15.91 -3.83 13.72
N ARG A 315 -16.09 -4.23 14.99
CA ARG A 315 -16.63 -5.54 15.35
C ARG A 315 -17.95 -5.34 16.09
N ILE A 316 -19.03 -5.88 15.54
CA ILE A 316 -20.32 -5.94 16.21
C ILE A 316 -20.35 -7.18 17.11
N VAL A 317 -20.74 -7.00 18.37
CA VAL A 317 -20.96 -8.09 19.33
C VAL A 317 -22.38 -7.94 19.85
N TYR A 318 -23.20 -8.97 19.65
CA TYR A 318 -24.55 -9.02 20.21
C TYR A 318 -24.47 -9.45 21.68
N MET A 319 -25.09 -8.69 22.58
CA MET A 319 -25.13 -8.99 24.02
C MET A 319 -26.43 -9.70 24.47
N GLY A 320 -27.19 -10.23 23.51
CA GLY A 320 -28.32 -11.16 23.65
C GLY A 320 -28.80 -11.54 22.23
N LEU A 321 -29.12 -12.79 21.88
CA LEU A 321 -29.21 -14.08 22.60
C LEU A 321 -27.89 -14.86 22.72
#